data_AF-A0A949PAA8-F1
#
_entry.id   AF-A0A949PAA8-F1
#
_cell.length_a   1.000
_cell.length_b   1.000
_cell.length_c   1.000
_cell.angle_alpha   90.00
_cell.angle_beta   90.00
_cell.angle_gamma   90.00
#
_symmetry.space_group_name_H-M   'P 1'
#
loop_
_entity.id
_entity.type
_entity.pdbx_description
1 polymer ?
#
loop_
_entity_poly.entity_id
_entity_poly.type
_entity_poly.pdbx_seq_one_letter_code
_entity_poly.pdbx_strand_id
1 'polypeptide(L)'
;VAGTRGGGGAPGFSPDPIVYKELTIRGSLGVDYPAYQAAIDLLVTRRWPFESLPREVVGFNGLSTLLDTLSGTTPDSIPPLHGVFAPDS
;
A
#
# COMPACT_ATOMS: atom_id res chain seq x y z
N VAL A 1 -37.33 -13.76 3.58
CA VAL A 1 -35.97 -13.39 3.11
C VAL A 1 -35.98 -11.90 2.78
N ALA A 2 -35.36 -11.09 3.63
CA ALA A 2 -35.28 -9.64 3.46
C ALA A 2 -34.20 -9.31 2.44
N GLY A 3 -34.55 -9.38 1.16
CA GLY A 3 -33.67 -8.96 0.07
C GLY A 3 -33.52 -7.44 0.07
N THR A 4 -32.29 -6.95 0.08
CA THR A 4 -31.92 -5.58 -0.29
C THR A 4 -32.19 -5.38 -1.78
N ARG A 5 -33.47 -5.31 -2.16
CA ARG A 5 -33.85 -4.94 -3.52
C ARG A 5 -33.62 -3.45 -3.71
N GLY A 6 -32.68 -3.11 -4.58
CA GLY A 6 -32.72 -1.88 -5.36
C GLY A 6 -31.43 -1.05 -5.37
N GLY A 7 -30.78 -1.00 -6.53
CA GLY A 7 -30.01 0.17 -6.97
C GLY A 7 -28.50 -0.02 -7.08
N GLY A 8 -28.00 -0.34 -8.28
CA GLY A 8 -26.65 0.05 -8.73
C GLY A 8 -25.46 -0.46 -7.92
N GLY A 9 -25.37 -1.76 -7.64
CA GLY A 9 -24.19 -2.35 -7.01
C GLY A 9 -22.94 -2.31 -7.90
N ALA A 10 -21.76 -2.33 -7.29
CA ALA A 10 -20.50 -2.52 -8.03
C ALA A 10 -20.53 -3.85 -8.81
N PRO A 11 -20.10 -3.88 -10.09
CA PRO A 11 -20.10 -5.11 -10.89
C PRO A 11 -19.39 -6.26 -10.15
N GLY A 12 -20.07 -7.39 -10.01
CA GLY A 12 -19.51 -8.58 -9.36
C GLY A 12 -19.47 -8.56 -7.83
N PHE A 13 -19.98 -7.53 -7.17
CA PHE A 13 -20.03 -7.49 -5.71
C PHE A 13 -21.12 -8.42 -5.15
N SER A 14 -20.72 -9.43 -4.39
CA SER A 14 -21.60 -10.35 -3.68
C SER A 14 -21.53 -10.08 -2.16
N PRO A 15 -22.54 -9.43 -1.56
CA PRO A 15 -22.52 -9.09 -0.13
C PRO A 15 -22.87 -10.29 0.78
N ASP A 16 -23.42 -11.37 0.22
CA ASP A 16 -23.91 -12.52 0.97
C ASP A 16 -22.88 -13.11 1.95
N PRO A 17 -21.60 -13.32 1.59
CA PRO A 17 -20.60 -13.85 2.52
C PRO A 17 -20.33 -12.92 3.71
N ILE A 18 -20.43 -11.60 3.52
CA ILE A 18 -20.24 -10.63 4.60
C ILE A 18 -21.29 -10.85 5.68
N VAL A 19 -22.53 -11.09 5.26
CA VAL A 19 -23.65 -11.33 6.18
C VAL A 19 -23.56 -12.73 6.79
N TYR A 20 -23.45 -13.78 5.97
CA TYR A 20 -23.46 -15.16 6.45
C TYR A 20 -22.26 -15.53 7.32
N LYS A 21 -21.13 -14.86 7.13
CA LYS A 21 -19.90 -15.10 7.91
C LYS A 21 -19.61 -13.96 8.89
N GLU A 22 -20.52 -12.99 9.00
CA GLU A 22 -20.37 -11.83 9.88
C GLU A 22 -19.01 -11.12 9.67
N LEU A 23 -18.58 -11.00 8.41
CA LEU A 23 -17.31 -10.36 8.10
C LEU A 23 -17.40 -8.86 8.36
N THR A 24 -16.37 -8.30 8.98
CA THR A 24 -16.25 -6.86 9.18
C THR A 24 -15.31 -6.27 8.14
N ILE A 25 -15.82 -5.34 7.33
CA ILE A 25 -15.00 -4.55 6.42
C ILE A 25 -14.52 -3.30 7.15
N ARG A 26 -13.21 -3.08 7.19
CA ARG A 26 -12.60 -1.85 7.73
C ARG A 26 -11.83 -1.15 6.62
N GLY A 27 -12.23 0.08 6.31
CA GLY A 27 -11.44 0.96 5.45
C GLY A 27 -10.23 1.51 6.20
N SER A 28 -9.15 1.79 5.46
CA SER A 28 -7.95 2.46 5.95
C SER A 28 -7.45 3.40 4.87
N LEU A 29 -7.24 4.67 5.21
CA LEU A 29 -6.74 5.67 4.28
C LEU A 29 -5.83 6.64 5.02
N GLY A 30 -4.54 6.64 4.67
CA GLY A 30 -3.55 7.49 5.33
C GLY A 30 -3.44 7.21 6.83
N VAL A 31 -2.45 7.82 7.46
CA VAL A 31 -2.33 7.83 8.91
C VAL A 31 -1.79 9.19 9.37
N ASP A 32 -2.14 9.59 10.59
CA ASP A 32 -1.73 10.86 11.18
C ASP A 32 -0.51 10.70 12.11
N TYR A 33 -0.11 11.80 12.76
CA TYR A 33 1.12 11.87 13.58
C TYR A 33 1.29 10.72 14.59
N PRO A 34 0.26 10.32 15.38
CA PRO A 34 0.38 9.20 16.32
C PRO A 34 0.84 7.89 15.68
N ALA A 35 0.37 7.59 14.46
CA ALA A 35 0.78 6.39 13.76
C ALA A 35 2.24 6.46 13.28
N TYR A 36 2.69 7.64 12.84
CA TYR A 36 4.11 7.85 12.51
C TYR A 36 5.00 7.69 13.74
N GLN A 37 4.61 8.24 14.89
CA GLN A 37 5.36 8.05 16.13
C GLN A 37 5.46 6.56 16.50
N ALA A 38 4.33 5.85 16.49
CA ALA A 38 4.31 4.42 16.76
C ALA A 38 5.16 3.60 15.77
N ALA A 39 5.15 3.99 14.48
CA ALA A 39 6.00 3.37 13.47
C ALA A 39 7.50 3.61 13.75
N ILE A 40 7.89 4.82 14.15
CA ILE A 40 9.27 5.14 14.53
C ILE A 40 9.69 4.33 15.76
N ASP A 41 8.87 4.32 16.81
CA ASP A 41 9.13 3.55 18.03
C ASP A 41 9.34 2.07 17.71
N LEU A 42 8.51 1.53 16.80
CA LEU A 42 8.61 0.18 16.28
C LEU A 42 9.92 -0.06 15.51
N LEU A 43 10.34 0.85 14.63
CA LEU A 43 11.62 0.76 13.91
C LEU A 43 12.81 0.75 14.86
N VAL A 44 12.78 1.58 15.91
CA VAL A 44 13.85 1.67 16.92
C VAL A 44 14.05 0.34 17.65
N THR A 45 12.99 -0.46 17.83
CA THR A 45 13.12 -1.80 18.47
C THR A 45 14.01 -2.76 17.69
N ARG A 46 14.18 -2.56 16.38
CA ARG A 46 14.87 -3.49 15.45
C ARG A 46 14.38 -4.94 15.54
N ARG A 47 13.14 -5.15 16.01
CA ARG A 47 12.56 -6.49 16.19
C ARG A 47 12.29 -7.20 14.86
N TRP A 48 12.05 -6.44 13.78
CA TRP A 48 11.78 -6.94 12.44
C TRP A 48 12.85 -6.44 11.47
N PRO A 49 13.18 -7.22 10.42
CA PRO A 49 14.26 -6.90 9.50
C PRO A 49 13.79 -5.89 8.44
N PHE A 50 13.36 -4.70 8.86
CA PHE A 50 12.90 -3.67 7.91
C PHE A 50 13.99 -3.23 6.93
N GLU A 51 15.26 -3.36 7.31
CA GLU A 51 16.41 -3.14 6.44
C GLU A 51 16.51 -4.11 5.25
N SER A 52 15.85 -5.28 5.31
CA SER A 52 15.84 -6.23 4.19
C SER A 52 14.77 -5.92 3.15
N LEU A 53 13.92 -4.92 3.39
CA LEU A 53 12.90 -4.52 2.44
C LEU A 53 13.55 -3.80 1.24
N PRO A 54 13.19 -4.17 -0.01
CA PRO A 54 13.74 -3.53 -1.20
C PRO A 54 13.53 -2.01 -1.18
N ARG A 55 14.64 -1.28 -1.17
CA ARG A 55 14.67 0.19 -1.19
C ARG A 55 15.59 0.66 -2.31
N GLU A 56 15.13 1.61 -3.09
CA GLU A 56 15.91 2.25 -4.13
C GLU A 56 15.91 3.76 -3.90
N VAL A 57 17.08 4.37 -3.95
CA VAL A 57 17.24 5.82 -3.77
C VAL A 57 17.86 6.37 -5.04
N VAL A 58 17.16 7.29 -5.72
CA VAL A 58 17.63 7.90 -6.97
C VAL A 58 17.63 9.42 -6.87
N GLY A 59 18.63 10.04 -7.50
CA GLY A 59 18.61 11.47 -7.84
C GLY A 59 17.89 11.72 -9.15
N PHE A 60 17.99 12.95 -9.68
CA PHE A 60 17.30 13.35 -10.91
C PHE A 60 17.60 12.44 -12.11
N ASN A 61 18.84 11.98 -12.24
CA ASN A 61 19.26 11.11 -13.35
C ASN A 61 18.53 9.75 -13.38
N GLY A 62 18.09 9.26 -12.21
CA GLY A 62 17.38 7.96 -12.10
C GLY A 62 15.87 8.09 -11.93
N LEU A 63 15.34 9.31 -11.79
CA LEU A 63 13.94 9.53 -11.43
C LEU A 63 12.96 8.97 -12.48
N SER A 64 13.22 9.19 -13.77
CA SER A 64 12.34 8.66 -14.83
C SER A 64 12.31 7.13 -14.80
N THR A 65 13.47 6.49 -14.73
CA THR A 65 13.57 5.02 -14.69
C THR A 65 12.88 4.44 -13.46
N LEU A 66 13.02 5.07 -12.29
CA LEU A 66 12.32 4.64 -11.09
C LEU A 66 10.79 4.75 -11.26
N LEU A 67 10.28 5.84 -11.84
CA LEU A 67 8.84 6.00 -12.10
C LEU A 67 8.30 4.98 -13.11
N ASP A 68 9.05 4.66 -14.16
CA ASP A 68 8.67 3.62 -15.13
C ASP A 68 8.60 2.24 -14.47
N THR A 69 9.54 1.95 -13.58
CA THR A 69 9.56 0.72 -12.78
C THR A 69 8.37 0.65 -11.82
N LEU A 70 8.10 1.72 -11.06
CA LEU A 70 7.00 1.78 -10.10
C LEU A 70 5.61 1.74 -10.75
N SER A 71 5.49 2.23 -11.99
CA SER A 71 4.23 2.19 -12.75
C SER A 71 3.93 0.83 -13.36
N GLY A 72 4.89 -0.12 -13.30
CA GLY A 72 4.77 -1.44 -13.94
C GLY A 72 4.98 -1.41 -15.45
N THR A 73 5.50 -0.31 -16.00
CA THR A 73 5.77 -0.15 -17.44
C THR A 73 7.00 -0.95 -17.87
N THR A 74 7.93 -1.22 -16.96
CA THR A 74 9.12 -2.04 -17.21
C THR A 74 8.81 -3.54 -17.07
N PRO A 75 8.83 -4.33 -18.16
CA PRO A 75 8.54 -5.77 -18.12
C PRO A 75 9.51 -6.51 -17.20
N ASP A 76 9.01 -7.53 -16.50
CA ASP A 76 9.78 -8.42 -15.63
C ASP A 76 10.55 -7.72 -14.49
N SER A 77 10.28 -6.44 -14.24
CA SER A 77 10.84 -5.71 -13.11
C SER A 77 10.06 -5.99 -11.82
N ILE A 78 10.77 -6.07 -10.70
CA ILE A 78 10.17 -6.09 -9.37
C ILE A 78 10.37 -4.68 -8.78
N PRO A 79 9.32 -3.87 -8.65
CA PRO A 79 9.47 -2.53 -8.10
C PRO A 79 9.93 -2.59 -6.64
N PRO A 80 10.80 -1.66 -6.21
CA PRO A 80 11.17 -1.57 -4.80
C PRO A 80 9.91 -1.25 -3.98
N LEU A 81 9.82 -1.84 -2.78
CA LEU A 81 8.75 -1.50 -1.85
C LEU A 81 8.84 -0.02 -1.43
N HIS A 82 10.07 0.50 -1.35
CA HIS A 82 10.33 1.88 -0.99
C HIS A 82 11.22 2.57 -2.04
N GLY A 83 10.60 3.21 -3.03
CA GLY A 83 11.26 4.12 -3.96
C GLY A 83 11.42 5.52 -3.34
N VAL A 84 12.64 6.01 -3.27
CA VAL A 84 12.97 7.31 -2.66
C VAL A 84 13.62 8.20 -3.71
N PHE A 85 13.01 9.35 -3.94
CA PHE A 85 13.68 10.45 -4.62
C PHE A 85 14.49 11.24 -3.61
N ALA A 86 15.81 11.26 -3.78
CA ALA A 86 16.72 12.12 -3.06
C ALA A 86 17.37 13.06 -4.08
N PRO A 87 16.85 14.29 -4.28
CA PRO A 87 17.55 15.26 -5.08
C PRO A 87 18.89 15.52 -4.38
N ASP A 88 20.01 15.27 -5.04
CA ASP A 88 21.32 15.67 -4.51
C ASP A 88 21.24 17.17 -4.12
N SER A 89 21.76 17.48 -2.93
CA SER A 89 21.94 18.85 -2.42
C SER A 89 23.10 19.56 -3.11
#